data_AF-A0ABC8WSF9-F1
#
_entry.id   AF-A0ABC8WSF9-F1
#
_cell.length_a   1.000
_cell.length_b   1.000
_cell.length_c   1.000
_cell.angle_alpha   90.00
_cell.angle_beta   90.00
_cell.angle_gamma   90.00
#
_symmetry.space_group_name_H-M   'P 1'
#
loop_
_entity.id
_entity.type
_entity.pdbx_description
1 polymer ?
#
loop_
_entity_poly.entity_id
_entity_poly.type
_entity_poly.pdbx_seq_one_letter_code
_entity_poly.pdbx_strand_id
1 'polypeptide(L)'
;MLLSSACSNFEIFMLVVSASAIDLKAPKKSPLALRMFVFAMTMLCGISICSMCMKQLGSDGWSRIVKIEVVEQPCNKSTVPPSEVQFVHYPQPITYSREECKCNPVRFFAIISSQRSGSGWFETLLNSHVNVSSNGEIFSAKERRSNISSIIKTLDKVYNLDWNSSASKNECTAAVGFKWMLNQGLVANHVDVVDYFNQRGVSAIFLFRRNLLRQFVSQLANNHDRYLKQLNGTHKAHVHTKHEATILAKYKPRLNTTTLIWQLRQADEYTRDALENLKSTRHITIYYEDLILNRTKLFDVLDFLQVPRRKLVSRHVKIHTKPLSEYIENWDEVYSTLNGTQYESFLNAADYII
;
A
#
# COMPACT_ATOMS: atom_id res chain seq x y z
N MET A 1 -10.59 -21.19 -48.98
CA MET A 1 -10.92 -22.32 -49.89
C MET A 1 -11.67 -23.48 -49.23
N LEU A 2 -11.80 -23.55 -47.88
CA LEU A 2 -12.58 -24.59 -47.18
C LEU A 2 -14.03 -24.19 -46.81
N LEU A 3 -14.42 -22.92 -46.94
CA LEU A 3 -15.81 -22.49 -46.73
C LEU A 3 -16.73 -22.70 -47.96
N SER A 4 -16.15 -22.90 -49.16
CA SER A 4 -16.94 -23.10 -50.38
C SER A 4 -17.47 -24.53 -50.52
N SER A 5 -16.83 -25.54 -49.92
CA SER A 5 -17.28 -26.94 -50.07
C SER A 5 -18.35 -27.36 -49.07
N ALA A 6 -18.49 -26.63 -47.96
CA ALA A 6 -19.51 -26.90 -46.95
C ALA A 6 -20.91 -26.39 -47.36
N CYS A 7 -20.98 -25.29 -48.12
CA CYS A 7 -22.26 -24.77 -48.64
C CYS A 7 -22.84 -25.63 -49.76
N SER A 8 -22.01 -26.15 -50.67
CA SER A 8 -22.49 -26.98 -51.79
C SER A 8 -23.04 -28.34 -51.36
N ASN A 9 -22.56 -28.92 -50.26
CA ASN A 9 -23.07 -30.19 -49.75
C ASN A 9 -24.44 -30.06 -49.05
N PHE A 10 -24.83 -28.87 -48.61
CA PHE A 10 -26.12 -28.63 -47.97
C PHE A 10 -27.25 -28.43 -49.00
N GLU A 11 -26.96 -27.80 -50.15
CA GLU A 11 -27.91 -27.72 -51.28
C GLU A 11 -28.20 -29.11 -51.87
N ILE A 12 -27.18 -29.98 -51.98
CA ILE A 12 -27.35 -31.35 -52.51
C ILE A 12 -28.19 -32.21 -51.55
N PHE A 13 -28.02 -32.06 -50.23
CA PHE A 13 -28.81 -32.82 -49.25
C PHE A 13 -30.29 -32.38 -49.20
N MET A 14 -30.56 -31.08 -49.35
CA MET A 14 -31.93 -30.55 -49.46
C MET A 14 -32.63 -30.96 -50.77
N LEU A 15 -31.88 -31.11 -51.87
CA LEU A 15 -32.40 -31.62 -53.14
C LEU A 15 -32.76 -33.11 -53.09
N VAL A 16 -31.94 -33.95 -52.42
CA VAL A 16 -32.20 -35.39 -52.27
C VAL A 16 -33.45 -35.69 -51.43
N VAL A 17 -33.78 -34.86 -50.44
CA VAL A 17 -35.01 -35.04 -49.66
C VAL A 17 -36.27 -34.69 -50.45
N SER A 18 -36.16 -33.94 -51.55
CA SER A 18 -37.31 -33.63 -52.41
C SER A 18 -37.65 -34.73 -53.43
N ALA A 19 -36.72 -35.65 -53.71
CA ALA A 19 -36.82 -36.61 -54.81
C ALA A 19 -37.15 -38.06 -54.38
N SER A 20 -37.54 -38.31 -53.13
CA SER A 20 -37.88 -39.67 -52.66
C SER A 20 -39.17 -39.71 -51.85
N ALA A 21 -40.26 -39.26 -52.47
CA ALA A 21 -41.62 -39.50 -51.97
C ALA A 21 -42.56 -39.80 -53.14
N ILE A 22 -42.25 -40.86 -53.89
CA ILE A 22 -43.24 -41.51 -54.74
C ILE A 22 -43.79 -42.71 -53.97
N ASP A 23 -45.07 -42.56 -53.63
CA ASP A 23 -46.08 -43.59 -53.40
C ASP A 23 -45.92 -44.53 -52.20
N LEU A 24 -46.52 -44.14 -51.07
CA LEU A 24 -47.08 -45.08 -50.09
C LEU A 24 -48.23 -44.44 -49.30
N LYS A 25 -49.40 -45.09 -49.41
CA LYS A 25 -50.69 -44.87 -48.73
C LYS A 25 -50.63 -44.07 -47.43
N ALA A 26 -51.42 -42.99 -47.40
CA ALA A 26 -51.61 -42.12 -46.24
C ALA A 26 -52.32 -42.82 -45.06
N PRO A 27 -51.79 -42.68 -43.83
CA PRO A 27 -52.61 -42.64 -42.63
C PRO A 27 -52.61 -41.22 -42.03
N LYS A 28 -53.81 -40.75 -41.68
CA LYS A 28 -54.05 -39.49 -40.97
C LYS A 28 -53.23 -39.44 -39.67
N LYS A 29 -52.14 -38.68 -39.65
CA LYS A 29 -51.52 -38.18 -38.41
C LYS A 29 -51.34 -36.67 -38.51
N SER A 30 -51.73 -36.01 -37.43
CA SER A 30 -51.90 -34.56 -37.29
C SER A 30 -50.75 -33.75 -37.90
N PRO A 31 -51.03 -32.75 -38.77
CA PRO A 31 -50.01 -31.88 -39.36
C PRO A 31 -49.23 -31.08 -38.31
N LEU A 32 -49.72 -31.02 -37.07
CA LEU A 32 -49.04 -30.36 -35.95
C LEU A 32 -47.85 -31.19 -35.45
N ALA A 33 -47.98 -32.51 -35.35
CA ALA A 33 -46.91 -33.37 -34.83
C ALA A 33 -45.69 -33.40 -35.76
N LEU A 34 -45.92 -33.43 -37.08
CA LEU A 34 -44.87 -33.35 -38.08
C LEU A 34 -44.16 -31.98 -38.04
N ARG A 35 -44.92 -30.88 -37.91
CA ARG A 35 -44.35 -29.53 -37.77
C ARG A 35 -43.52 -29.40 -36.50
N MET A 36 -44.01 -29.91 -35.37
CA MET A 36 -43.27 -29.91 -34.09
C MET A 36 -41.99 -30.75 -34.17
N PHE A 37 -42.01 -31.87 -34.88
CA PHE A 37 -40.81 -32.69 -35.11
C PHE A 37 -39.78 -31.96 -35.99
N VAL A 38 -40.22 -31.31 -37.07
CA VAL A 38 -39.34 -30.49 -37.93
C VAL A 38 -38.74 -29.31 -37.16
N PHE A 39 -39.54 -28.63 -36.32
CA PHE A 39 -39.05 -27.55 -35.45
C PHE A 39 -38.04 -28.05 -34.40
N ALA A 40 -38.24 -29.24 -33.82
CA ALA A 40 -37.29 -29.82 -32.89
C ALA A 40 -35.96 -30.17 -33.57
N MET A 41 -36.02 -30.72 -34.80
CA MET A 41 -34.81 -31.05 -35.57
C MET A 41 -34.06 -29.81 -36.04
N THR A 42 -34.74 -28.72 -36.42
CA THR A 42 -34.08 -27.45 -36.76
C THR A 42 -33.45 -26.78 -35.55
N MET A 43 -34.09 -26.83 -34.38
CA MET A 43 -33.49 -26.34 -33.12
C MET A 43 -32.26 -27.15 -32.72
N LEU A 44 -32.31 -28.49 -32.80
CA LEU A 44 -31.17 -29.36 -32.50
C LEU A 44 -30.01 -29.16 -33.49
N CYS A 45 -30.30 -28.98 -34.78
CA CYS A 45 -29.29 -28.64 -35.78
C CYS A 45 -28.69 -27.25 -35.53
N GLY A 46 -29.52 -26.25 -35.19
CA GLY A 46 -29.07 -24.91 -34.85
C GLY A 46 -28.15 -24.88 -33.63
N ILE A 47 -28.49 -25.63 -32.58
CA ILE A 47 -27.64 -25.78 -31.38
C ILE A 47 -26.34 -26.50 -31.71
N SER A 48 -26.38 -27.53 -32.56
CA SER A 48 -25.18 -28.29 -32.97
C SER A 48 -24.23 -27.44 -33.82
N ILE A 49 -24.77 -26.66 -34.77
CA ILE A 49 -23.99 -25.71 -35.59
C ILE A 49 -23.43 -24.59 -34.72
N CYS A 50 -24.24 -24.03 -33.81
CA CYS A 50 -23.78 -23.00 -32.87
C CYS A 50 -22.68 -23.52 -31.93
N SER A 51 -22.80 -24.76 -31.43
CA SER A 51 -21.78 -25.42 -30.60
C SER A 51 -20.48 -25.68 -31.37
N MET A 52 -20.56 -26.10 -32.64
CA MET A 52 -19.38 -26.29 -33.50
C MET A 52 -18.73 -24.96 -33.88
N CYS A 53 -19.50 -23.90 -34.15
CA CYS A 53 -18.98 -22.55 -34.35
C CYS A 53 -18.29 -22.00 -33.09
N MET A 54 -18.88 -22.20 -31.91
CA MET A 54 -18.28 -21.80 -30.62
C MET A 54 -16.99 -22.57 -30.33
N LYS A 55 -16.89 -23.86 -30.72
CA LYS A 55 -15.63 -24.64 -30.62
C LYS A 55 -14.55 -24.15 -31.58
N GLN A 56 -14.89 -23.62 -32.76
CA GLN A 56 -13.94 -22.96 -33.66
C GLN A 56 -13.51 -21.57 -33.17
N LEU A 57 -14.41 -20.82 -32.51
CA LEU A 57 -14.09 -19.54 -31.88
C LEU A 57 -13.28 -19.68 -30.57
N GLY A 58 -13.42 -20.81 -29.87
CA GLY A 58 -12.85 -21.06 -28.54
C GLY A 58 -11.38 -21.48 -28.47
N SER A 59 -10.71 -21.72 -29.60
CA SER A 59 -9.27 -22.07 -29.60
C SER A 59 -8.39 -21.11 -30.39
N ASP A 60 -8.89 -20.52 -31.50
CA ASP A 60 -8.06 -19.68 -32.39
C ASP A 60 -8.62 -18.27 -32.65
N GLY A 61 -9.81 -17.94 -32.11
CA GLY A 61 -10.46 -16.63 -32.30
C GLY A 61 -10.07 -15.58 -31.25
N TRP A 62 -9.80 -15.99 -30.01
CA TRP A 62 -9.43 -15.06 -28.93
C TRP A 62 -7.97 -14.60 -29.02
N SER A 63 -7.10 -15.36 -29.68
CA SER A 63 -5.71 -14.96 -29.94
C SER A 63 -5.56 -13.95 -31.08
N ARG A 64 -6.62 -13.73 -31.87
CA ARG A 64 -6.61 -12.90 -33.08
C ARG A 64 -7.44 -11.62 -33.04
N ILE A 65 -8.13 -11.35 -31.92
CA ILE A 65 -8.32 -9.94 -31.50
C ILE A 65 -6.96 -9.51 -30.98
N VAL A 66 -6.07 -9.26 -31.94
CA VAL A 66 -4.90 -8.42 -31.77
C VAL A 66 -5.44 -7.20 -31.05
N LYS A 67 -5.07 -7.09 -29.77
CA LYS A 67 -4.82 -5.82 -29.12
C LYS A 67 -4.40 -4.86 -30.22
N ILE A 68 -5.31 -4.01 -30.66
CA ILE A 68 -4.91 -2.68 -31.04
C ILE A 68 -4.45 -2.11 -29.70
N GLU A 69 -3.23 -2.48 -29.28
CA GLU A 69 -2.39 -1.59 -28.53
C GLU A 69 -2.33 -0.38 -29.45
N VAL A 70 -3.25 0.55 -29.23
CA VAL A 70 -2.99 1.96 -29.47
C VAL A 70 -1.56 2.10 -29.01
N VAL A 71 -0.64 2.33 -29.96
CA VAL A 71 0.78 2.44 -29.67
C VAL A 71 0.87 3.55 -28.66
N GLU A 72 0.87 3.19 -27.38
CA GLU A 72 0.96 4.15 -26.29
C GLU A 72 2.33 4.75 -26.52
N GLN A 73 2.35 6.04 -26.86
CA GLN A 73 3.59 6.73 -27.10
C GLN A 73 4.49 6.47 -25.87
N PRO A 74 5.60 5.73 -26.03
CA PRO A 74 6.35 5.28 -24.88
C PRO A 74 6.89 6.53 -24.18
N CYS A 75 6.62 6.63 -22.88
CA CYS A 75 7.11 7.74 -22.08
C CYS A 75 8.62 7.87 -22.28
N ASN A 76 9.12 9.10 -22.49
CA ASN A 76 10.54 9.31 -22.77
C ASN A 76 11.38 8.98 -21.53
N LYS A 77 11.98 7.79 -21.51
CA LYS A 77 12.85 7.32 -20.43
C LYS A 77 14.31 7.76 -20.59
N SER A 78 14.66 8.42 -21.69
CA SER A 78 16.05 8.72 -22.06
C SER A 78 16.74 9.70 -21.12
N THR A 79 15.98 10.43 -20.30
CA THR A 79 16.50 11.39 -19.31
C THR A 79 16.82 10.75 -17.95
N VAL A 80 16.43 9.50 -17.73
CA VAL A 80 16.68 8.81 -16.45
C VAL A 80 18.07 8.17 -16.48
N PRO A 81 18.97 8.50 -15.53
CA PRO A 81 20.28 7.86 -15.44
C PRO A 81 20.15 6.35 -15.28
N PRO A 82 21.04 5.53 -15.87
CA PRO A 82 20.97 4.06 -15.77
C PRO A 82 20.86 3.54 -14.33
N SER A 83 21.54 4.19 -13.38
CA SER A 83 21.50 3.83 -11.95
C SER A 83 20.15 4.08 -11.26
N GLU A 84 19.29 4.90 -11.86
CA GLU A 84 18.00 5.33 -11.30
C GLU A 84 16.81 4.61 -11.94
N VAL A 85 17.01 3.89 -13.05
CA VAL A 85 15.93 3.26 -13.84
C VAL A 85 15.08 2.33 -12.99
N GLN A 86 15.67 1.55 -12.09
CA GLN A 86 14.93 0.58 -11.27
C GLN A 86 13.98 1.24 -10.25
N PHE A 87 14.19 2.52 -9.91
CA PHE A 87 13.40 3.24 -8.92
C PHE A 87 12.31 4.12 -9.56
N VAL A 88 12.22 4.13 -10.89
CA VAL A 88 11.31 4.97 -11.66
C VAL A 88 10.24 4.11 -12.32
N HIS A 89 8.99 4.32 -11.90
CA HIS A 89 7.85 3.54 -12.36
C HIS A 89 6.84 4.39 -13.11
N TYR A 90 6.04 3.75 -13.96
CA TYR A 90 4.90 4.37 -14.64
C TYR A 90 3.66 3.51 -14.38
N PRO A 91 3.10 3.56 -13.15
CA PRO A 91 1.94 2.74 -12.79
C PRO A 91 0.75 2.99 -13.71
N GLN A 92 -0.01 1.92 -13.97
CA GLN A 92 -1.27 1.93 -14.72
C GLN A 92 -2.37 1.42 -13.79
N PRO A 93 -2.99 2.31 -12.98
CA PRO A 93 -4.08 1.92 -12.09
C PRO A 93 -5.27 1.37 -12.90
N ILE A 94 -5.96 0.39 -12.32
CA ILE A 94 -7.16 -0.21 -12.92
C ILE A 94 -8.40 0.64 -12.61
N THR A 95 -8.36 1.36 -11.49
CA THR A 95 -9.51 2.10 -10.95
C THR A 95 -9.77 3.46 -11.61
N TYR A 96 -8.78 4.02 -12.32
CA TYR A 96 -8.90 5.30 -13.04
C TYR A 96 -7.78 5.44 -14.08
N SER A 97 -7.94 6.38 -15.01
CA SER A 97 -6.88 6.77 -15.95
C SER A 97 -6.03 7.90 -15.37
N ARG A 98 -4.71 7.81 -15.52
CA ARG A 98 -3.77 8.86 -15.09
C ARG A 98 -3.75 10.08 -16.04
N GLU A 99 -4.45 10.02 -17.17
CA GLU A 99 -4.57 11.11 -18.15
C GLU A 99 -3.20 11.77 -18.46
N GLU A 100 -3.10 13.10 -18.28
CA GLU A 100 -1.86 13.88 -18.46
C GLU A 100 -0.69 13.40 -17.59
N CYS A 101 -0.96 12.72 -16.47
CA CYS A 101 0.05 12.19 -15.57
C CYS A 101 0.59 10.82 -15.99
N LYS A 102 0.12 10.20 -17.08
CA LYS A 102 0.53 8.86 -17.52
C LYS A 102 2.04 8.70 -17.61
N CYS A 103 2.72 9.71 -18.17
CA CYS A 103 4.17 9.73 -18.32
C CYS A 103 4.92 10.45 -17.20
N ASN A 104 4.26 10.75 -16.08
CA ASN A 104 4.95 11.24 -14.90
C ASN A 104 5.53 10.05 -14.11
N PRO A 105 6.86 10.03 -13.89
CA PRO A 105 7.51 8.95 -13.16
C PRO A 105 7.08 8.96 -11.70
N VAL A 106 6.91 7.77 -11.13
CA VAL A 106 6.52 7.57 -9.74
C VAL A 106 7.60 6.77 -9.03
N ARG A 107 8.03 7.25 -7.87
CA ARG A 107 8.96 6.57 -6.97
C ARG A 107 8.22 5.93 -5.81
N PHE A 108 8.60 4.72 -5.46
CA PHE A 108 7.97 3.97 -4.38
C PHE A 108 8.74 4.15 -3.09
N PHE A 109 8.03 4.33 -1.97
CA PHE A 109 8.67 4.40 -0.66
C PHE A 109 7.85 3.76 0.47
N ALA A 110 8.54 3.41 1.55
CA ALA A 110 7.93 2.99 2.79
C ALA A 110 8.59 3.70 3.98
N ILE A 111 7.79 4.31 4.86
CA ILE A 111 8.26 4.90 6.11
C ILE A 111 8.25 3.80 7.17
N ILE A 112 9.43 3.31 7.53
CA ILE A 112 9.61 2.24 8.52
C ILE A 112 9.90 2.86 9.88
N SER A 113 9.10 2.53 10.88
CA SER A 113 9.14 3.21 12.18
C SER A 113 8.64 2.31 13.31
N SER A 114 8.86 2.72 14.56
CA SER A 114 8.16 2.18 15.73
C SER A 114 7.04 3.13 16.18
N GLN A 115 6.07 2.66 16.97
CA GLN A 115 5.04 3.56 17.51
C GLN A 115 5.67 4.71 18.31
N ARG A 116 5.06 5.90 18.26
CA ARG A 116 5.50 7.11 19.00
C ARG A 116 6.90 7.63 18.64
N SER A 117 7.41 7.27 17.45
CA SER A 117 8.67 7.80 16.91
C SER A 117 8.51 9.09 16.10
N GLY A 118 7.32 9.69 16.08
CA GLY A 118 7.04 10.91 15.30
C GLY A 118 6.62 10.68 13.84
N SER A 119 6.47 9.42 13.40
CA SER A 119 6.08 9.08 12.02
C SER A 119 4.73 9.61 11.57
N GLY A 120 3.76 9.77 12.47
CA GLY A 120 2.50 10.46 12.14
C GLY A 120 2.69 11.93 11.78
N TRP A 121 3.54 12.66 12.51
CA TRP A 121 3.88 14.06 12.18
C TRP A 121 4.69 14.14 10.89
N PHE A 122 5.72 13.30 10.76
CA PHE A 122 6.54 13.24 9.55
C PHE A 122 5.74 12.93 8.29
N GLU A 123 4.81 11.97 8.35
CA GLU A 123 3.91 11.68 7.24
C GLU A 123 3.06 12.89 6.84
N THR A 124 2.52 13.65 7.80
CA THR A 124 1.74 14.86 7.46
C THR A 124 2.60 15.93 6.78
N LEU A 125 3.90 16.02 7.12
CA LEU A 125 4.82 16.89 6.40
C LEU A 125 4.98 16.43 4.96
N LEU A 126 5.25 15.14 4.72
CA LEU A 126 5.36 14.61 3.37
C LEU A 126 4.07 14.79 2.56
N ASN A 127 2.91 14.51 3.15
CA ASN A 127 1.61 14.69 2.51
C ASN A 127 1.24 16.16 2.25
N SER A 128 1.97 17.14 2.81
CA SER A 128 1.81 18.54 2.41
C SER A 128 2.47 18.86 1.06
N HIS A 129 3.34 17.98 0.56
CA HIS A 129 3.92 18.09 -0.76
C HIS A 129 2.90 17.65 -1.82
N VAL A 130 2.66 18.47 -2.84
CA VAL A 130 1.61 18.23 -3.85
C VAL A 130 1.82 16.92 -4.65
N ASN A 131 3.08 16.52 -4.88
CA ASN A 131 3.42 15.31 -5.62
C ASN A 131 3.76 14.07 -4.75
N VAL A 132 3.59 14.13 -3.42
CA VAL A 132 3.88 12.99 -2.54
C VAL A 132 2.59 12.50 -1.88
N SER A 133 2.38 11.18 -1.89
CA SER A 133 1.24 10.54 -1.23
C SER A 133 1.72 9.40 -0.32
N SER A 134 1.50 9.55 0.98
CA SER A 134 1.73 8.52 2.00
C SER A 134 0.38 8.08 2.59
N ASN A 135 0.08 6.80 2.45
CA ASN A 135 -1.25 6.21 2.67
C ASN A 135 -1.51 5.71 4.11
N GLY A 136 -0.84 6.27 5.11
CA GLY A 136 -1.04 5.89 6.51
C GLY A 136 -0.49 4.50 6.86
N GLU A 137 -0.96 3.93 7.96
CA GLU A 137 -0.54 2.59 8.43
C GLU A 137 -1.35 1.48 7.76
N ILE A 138 -1.01 1.16 6.52
CA ILE A 138 -1.75 0.15 5.76
C ILE A 138 -1.56 -1.28 6.30
N PHE A 139 -0.63 -1.55 7.21
CA PHE A 139 -0.48 -2.89 7.82
C PHE A 139 -0.97 -2.95 9.28
N SER A 140 -1.69 -1.91 9.72
CA SER A 140 -2.39 -1.92 11.01
C SER A 140 -3.49 -3.00 11.08
N ALA A 141 -4.19 -3.27 9.96
CA ALA A 141 -5.19 -4.33 9.90
C ALA A 141 -4.54 -5.69 9.71
N LYS A 142 -4.90 -6.66 10.56
CA LYS A 142 -4.30 -8.00 10.60
C LYS A 142 -4.46 -8.78 9.30
N GLU A 143 -5.61 -8.67 8.64
CA GLU A 143 -5.91 -9.37 7.37
C GLU A 143 -4.88 -9.09 6.27
N ARG A 144 -4.40 -7.83 6.18
CA ARG A 144 -3.41 -7.41 5.18
C ARG A 144 -2.02 -8.00 5.42
N ARG A 145 -1.78 -8.57 6.60
CA ARG A 145 -0.50 -9.18 7.01
C ARG A 145 -0.68 -10.59 7.57
N SER A 146 -1.71 -11.31 7.11
CA SER A 146 -1.97 -12.68 7.53
C SER A 146 -0.93 -13.67 7.02
N ASN A 147 -0.32 -13.39 5.87
CA ASN A 147 0.79 -14.11 5.25
C ASN A 147 1.49 -13.22 4.20
N ILE A 148 2.59 -13.70 3.64
CA ILE A 148 3.38 -12.94 2.65
C ILE A 148 2.60 -12.61 1.37
N SER A 149 1.72 -13.51 0.89
CA SER A 149 0.88 -13.26 -0.29
C SER A 149 -0.07 -12.07 -0.06
N SER A 150 -0.70 -11.99 1.12
CA SER A 150 -1.54 -10.85 1.52
C SER A 150 -0.74 -9.54 1.57
N ILE A 151 0.50 -9.60 2.06
CA ILE A 151 1.41 -8.45 2.13
C ILE A 151 1.72 -7.95 0.71
N ILE A 152 2.23 -8.83 -0.16
CA ILE A 152 2.58 -8.51 -1.55
C ILE A 152 1.38 -7.94 -2.30
N LYS A 153 0.20 -8.57 -2.20
CA LYS A 153 -1.03 -8.06 -2.81
C LYS A 153 -1.39 -6.64 -2.34
N THR A 154 -1.14 -6.34 -1.06
CA THR A 154 -1.39 -5.00 -0.51
C THR A 154 -0.35 -4.00 -1.03
N LEU A 155 0.93 -4.38 -1.10
CA LEU A 155 1.99 -3.54 -1.65
C LEU A 155 1.72 -3.20 -3.12
N ASP A 156 1.39 -4.21 -3.94
CA ASP A 156 1.07 -4.02 -5.35
C ASP A 156 -0.12 -3.07 -5.53
N LYS A 157 -1.16 -3.20 -4.70
CA LYS A 157 -2.31 -2.28 -4.76
C LYS A 157 -1.91 -0.82 -4.51
N VAL A 158 -1.01 -0.56 -3.54
CA VAL A 158 -0.52 0.80 -3.28
C VAL A 158 0.36 1.31 -4.41
N TYR A 159 1.33 0.50 -4.84
CA TYR A 159 2.32 0.93 -5.83
C TYR A 159 1.77 0.98 -7.26
N ASN A 160 0.68 0.28 -7.55
CA ASN A 160 -0.09 0.45 -8.78
C ASN A 160 -1.02 1.68 -8.76
N LEU A 161 -1.02 2.45 -7.66
CA LEU A 161 -1.90 3.60 -7.43
C LEU A 161 -3.40 3.26 -7.33
N ASP A 162 -3.75 2.01 -7.04
CA ASP A 162 -5.14 1.55 -6.83
C ASP A 162 -5.58 1.63 -5.36
N TRP A 163 -4.80 2.31 -4.52
CA TRP A 163 -5.12 2.53 -3.11
C TRP A 163 -5.83 3.86 -2.92
N ASN A 164 -7.15 3.82 -2.70
CA ASN A 164 -7.91 5.02 -2.40
C ASN A 164 -7.80 5.39 -0.91
N SER A 165 -7.29 6.59 -0.62
CA SER A 165 -7.23 7.15 0.72
C SER A 165 -7.37 8.67 0.70
N SER A 166 -7.44 9.30 1.88
CA SER A 166 -7.41 10.77 2.00
C SER A 166 -6.07 11.39 1.56
N ALA A 167 -5.04 10.57 1.28
CA ALA A 167 -3.76 11.03 0.76
C ALA A 167 -3.74 11.17 -0.77
N SER A 168 -4.79 10.73 -1.47
CA SER A 168 -4.95 10.92 -2.92
C SER A 168 -4.81 12.40 -3.30
N LYS A 169 -4.18 12.66 -4.45
CA LYS A 169 -3.88 14.00 -4.95
C LYS A 169 -4.60 14.23 -6.27
N ASN A 170 -4.96 15.50 -6.54
CA ASN A 170 -5.47 15.90 -7.85
C ASN A 170 -4.29 16.12 -8.82
N GLU A 171 -3.12 16.48 -8.29
CA GLU A 171 -1.89 16.65 -9.04
C GLU A 171 -1.22 15.30 -9.33
N CYS A 172 -0.34 15.31 -10.34
CA CYS A 172 0.44 14.14 -10.68
C CYS A 172 1.35 13.71 -9.52
N THR A 173 1.08 12.51 -9.00
CA THR A 173 1.91 11.89 -7.98
C THR A 173 3.28 11.52 -8.55
N ALA A 174 4.34 11.93 -7.88
CA ALA A 174 5.73 11.62 -8.21
C ALA A 174 6.39 10.68 -7.19
N ALA A 175 5.86 10.59 -5.97
CA ALA A 175 6.25 9.58 -5.00
C ALA A 175 5.02 9.05 -4.24
N VAL A 176 4.91 7.72 -4.13
CA VAL A 176 3.82 7.05 -3.42
C VAL A 176 4.37 6.06 -2.41
N GLY A 177 3.75 6.02 -1.24
CA GLY A 177 4.17 5.16 -0.16
C GLY A 177 3.17 5.07 0.97
N PHE A 178 3.66 4.62 2.12
CA PHE A 178 2.87 4.41 3.32
C PHE A 178 3.78 4.30 4.55
N LYS A 179 3.19 4.24 5.75
CA LYS A 179 3.89 3.92 6.99
C LYS A 179 3.77 2.44 7.33
N TRP A 180 4.88 1.84 7.73
CA TRP A 180 4.93 0.48 8.23
C TRP A 180 5.57 0.45 9.62
N MET A 181 4.80 0.09 10.62
CA MET A 181 5.35 -0.06 11.97
C MET A 181 6.07 -1.40 12.10
N LEU A 182 7.20 -1.45 12.81
CA LEU A 182 8.00 -2.68 12.95
C LEU A 182 7.16 -3.88 13.43
N ASN A 183 6.27 -3.65 14.40
CA ASN A 183 5.37 -4.66 14.97
C ASN A 183 4.17 -5.05 14.07
N GLN A 184 4.11 -4.57 12.83
CA GLN A 184 3.06 -4.87 11.86
C GLN A 184 3.52 -5.90 10.82
N GLY A 185 4.27 -6.92 11.26
CA GLY A 185 4.64 -8.07 10.43
C GLY A 185 5.85 -7.84 9.50
N LEU A 186 6.47 -6.65 9.52
CA LEU A 186 7.64 -6.35 8.70
C LEU A 186 8.82 -7.27 9.03
N VAL A 187 9.26 -7.27 10.29
CA VAL A 187 10.45 -8.03 10.73
C VAL A 187 10.25 -9.55 10.55
N ALA A 188 9.02 -10.03 10.77
CA ALA A 188 8.70 -11.45 10.61
C ALA A 188 8.73 -11.94 9.15
N ASN A 189 8.60 -11.03 8.17
CA ASN A 189 8.61 -11.36 6.75
C ASN A 189 9.75 -10.62 6.02
N HIS A 190 10.83 -10.29 6.73
CA HIS A 190 11.86 -9.37 6.21
C HIS A 190 12.53 -9.89 4.93
N VAL A 191 12.77 -11.20 4.81
CA VAL A 191 13.40 -11.79 3.61
C VAL A 191 12.60 -11.46 2.36
N ASP A 192 11.32 -11.84 2.33
CA ASP A 192 10.45 -11.59 1.18
C ASP A 192 10.19 -10.09 0.94
N VAL A 193 10.14 -9.29 2.01
CA VAL A 193 9.96 -7.84 1.89
C VAL A 193 11.20 -7.17 1.29
N VAL A 194 12.40 -7.60 1.67
CA VAL A 194 13.66 -7.12 1.09
C VAL A 194 13.72 -7.47 -0.40
N ASP A 195 13.38 -8.71 -0.75
CA ASP A 195 13.33 -9.15 -2.14
C ASP A 195 12.34 -8.32 -2.96
N TYR A 196 11.13 -8.10 -2.42
CA TYR A 196 10.13 -7.22 -3.05
C TYR A 196 10.68 -5.80 -3.22
N PHE A 197 11.28 -5.22 -2.17
CA PHE A 197 11.77 -3.84 -2.20
C PHE A 197 12.86 -3.67 -3.25
N ASN A 198 13.80 -4.61 -3.35
CA ASN A 198 14.87 -4.58 -4.32
C ASN A 198 14.35 -4.80 -5.74
N GLN A 199 13.46 -5.78 -5.95
CA GLN A 199 12.87 -6.06 -7.26
C GLN A 199 12.01 -4.91 -7.78
N ARG A 200 11.27 -4.24 -6.89
CA ARG A 200 10.31 -3.19 -7.21
C ARG A 200 10.84 -1.78 -7.02
N GLY A 201 12.12 -1.61 -6.68
CA GLY A 201 12.73 -0.29 -6.51
C GLY A 201 12.09 0.54 -5.37
N VAL A 202 11.69 -0.09 -4.28
CA VAL A 202 11.09 0.61 -3.14
C VAL A 202 12.20 1.23 -2.27
N SER A 203 12.07 2.53 -2.00
CA SER A 203 12.97 3.27 -1.12
C SER A 203 12.48 3.24 0.33
N ALA A 204 13.27 2.69 1.25
CA ALA A 204 12.94 2.66 2.67
C ALA A 204 13.39 3.96 3.38
N ILE A 205 12.49 4.57 4.15
CA ILE A 205 12.81 5.70 5.03
C ILE A 205 12.67 5.21 6.46
N PHE A 206 13.78 4.95 7.13
CA PHE A 206 13.78 4.63 8.55
C PHE A 206 13.62 5.91 9.37
N LEU A 207 12.54 5.98 10.15
CA LEU A 207 12.30 7.07 11.08
C LEU A 207 12.16 6.51 12.50
N PHE A 208 13.19 6.75 13.30
CA PHE A 208 13.23 6.31 14.69
C PHE A 208 13.38 7.49 15.66
N ARG A 209 13.28 7.18 16.95
CA ARG A 209 13.43 8.17 18.02
C ARG A 209 14.54 7.69 18.94
N ARG A 210 15.58 8.51 19.12
CA ARG A 210 16.73 8.14 19.94
C ARG A 210 16.37 8.01 21.42
N ASN A 211 15.53 8.91 21.94
CA ASN A 211 15.12 8.84 23.34
C ASN A 211 13.97 7.83 23.55
N LEU A 212 14.33 6.58 23.81
CA LEU A 212 13.39 5.47 24.02
C LEU A 212 12.56 5.61 25.31
N LEU A 213 13.11 6.22 26.37
CA LEU A 213 12.34 6.52 27.58
C LEU A 213 11.17 7.48 27.27
N ARG A 214 11.43 8.54 26.50
CA ARG A 214 10.41 9.50 26.08
C ARG A 214 9.42 8.91 25.10
N GLN A 215 9.87 7.99 24.25
CA GLN A 215 8.98 7.19 23.41
C GLN A 215 8.03 6.35 24.27
N PHE A 216 8.56 5.66 25.28
CA PHE A 216 7.81 4.80 26.18
C PHE A 216 6.77 5.57 27.00
N VAL A 217 7.15 6.69 27.62
CA VAL A 217 6.22 7.60 28.31
C VAL A 217 5.11 8.07 27.36
N SER A 218 5.46 8.43 26.13
CA SER A 218 4.46 8.82 25.13
C SER A 218 3.53 7.67 24.73
N GLN A 219 4.00 6.42 24.77
CA GLN A 219 3.17 5.25 24.48
C GLN A 219 2.18 5.00 25.61
N LEU A 220 2.63 5.10 26.86
CA LEU A 220 1.77 4.93 28.04
C LEU A 220 0.69 6.01 28.09
N ALA A 221 1.04 7.28 27.84
CA ALA A 221 0.05 8.36 27.76
C ALA A 221 -0.98 8.17 26.63
N ASN A 222 -0.52 7.70 25.46
CA ASN A 222 -1.42 7.39 24.35
C ASN A 222 -2.37 6.22 24.70
N ASN A 223 -1.86 5.19 25.37
CA ASN A 223 -2.67 4.05 25.80
C ASN A 223 -3.69 4.47 26.86
N HIS A 224 -3.30 5.32 27.80
CA HIS A 224 -4.21 5.88 28.80
C HIS A 224 -5.38 6.64 28.14
N ASP A 225 -5.08 7.50 27.17
CA ASP A 225 -6.12 8.21 26.40
C ASP A 225 -7.01 7.28 25.58
N ARG A 226 -6.50 6.13 25.11
CA ARG A 226 -7.33 5.15 24.39
C ARG A 226 -8.48 4.63 25.24
N TYR A 227 -8.28 4.49 26.55
CA TYR A 227 -9.31 4.04 27.48
C TYR A 227 -10.18 5.19 28.00
N LEU A 228 -9.57 6.28 28.45
CA LEU A 228 -10.31 7.39 29.05
C LEU A 228 -10.94 8.36 28.03
N LYS A 229 -10.41 8.40 26.81
CA LYS A 229 -10.86 9.27 25.72
C LYS A 229 -11.03 10.73 26.17
N GLN A 230 -9.93 11.32 26.63
CA GLN A 230 -9.91 12.56 27.41
C GLN A 230 -10.37 13.79 26.62
N LEU A 231 -10.48 13.70 25.30
CA LEU A 231 -10.93 14.78 24.43
C LEU A 231 -12.35 14.51 23.97
N ASN A 232 -13.32 14.95 24.79
CA ASN A 232 -14.76 14.83 24.51
C ASN A 232 -15.20 13.40 24.15
N GLY A 233 -14.73 12.40 24.91
CA GLY A 233 -15.09 11.00 24.67
C GLY A 233 -14.45 10.40 23.41
N THR A 234 -13.47 11.08 22.81
CA THR A 234 -12.71 10.59 21.65
C THR A 234 -11.23 10.39 21.99
N HIS A 235 -10.67 9.26 21.56
CA HIS A 235 -9.22 9.03 21.60
C HIS A 235 -8.53 9.79 20.45
N LYS A 236 -7.47 10.54 20.75
CA LYS A 236 -6.64 11.17 19.70
C LYS A 236 -5.16 10.91 19.93
N ALA A 237 -4.56 10.14 19.02
CA ALA A 237 -3.12 9.88 19.04
C ALA A 237 -2.26 11.10 18.63
N HIS A 238 -2.86 12.03 17.89
CA HIS A 238 -2.28 13.28 17.41
C HIS A 238 -3.30 14.41 17.56
N VAL A 239 -2.84 15.59 17.93
CA VAL A 239 -3.67 16.77 18.20
C VAL A 239 -3.24 17.94 17.34
N HIS A 240 -4.15 18.89 17.11
CA HIS A 240 -3.91 20.06 16.25
C HIS A 240 -3.84 21.37 17.04
N THR A 241 -4.13 21.35 18.34
CA THR A 241 -4.15 22.54 19.18
C THR A 241 -3.28 22.36 20.42
N LYS A 242 -2.71 23.47 20.92
CA LYS A 242 -1.96 23.49 22.18
C LYS A 242 -2.84 23.12 23.38
N HIS A 243 -4.13 23.47 23.32
CA HIS A 243 -5.08 23.16 24.38
C HIS A 243 -5.29 21.64 24.53
N GLU A 244 -5.61 20.94 23.43
CA GLU A 244 -5.74 19.47 23.43
C GLU A 244 -4.43 18.79 23.87
N ALA A 245 -3.29 19.29 23.37
CA ALA A 245 -1.97 18.79 23.77
C ALA A 245 -1.75 18.91 25.29
N THR A 246 -2.14 20.05 25.88
CA THR A 246 -2.01 20.30 27.32
C THR A 246 -2.88 19.34 28.13
N ILE A 247 -4.10 19.02 27.67
CA ILE A 247 -4.97 18.05 28.33
C ILE A 247 -4.32 16.66 28.34
N LEU A 248 -3.89 16.17 27.16
CA LEU A 248 -3.30 14.84 27.03
C LEU A 248 -1.97 14.69 27.79
N ALA A 249 -1.21 15.77 27.93
CA ALA A 249 0.07 15.78 28.64
C ALA A 249 -0.07 15.78 30.18
N LYS A 250 -1.30 15.89 30.74
CA LYS A 250 -1.52 15.86 32.20
C LYS A 250 -1.26 14.50 32.81
N TYR A 251 -1.47 13.43 32.06
CA TYR A 251 -1.25 12.08 32.55
C TYR A 251 0.24 11.81 32.74
N LYS A 252 0.62 11.42 33.97
CA LYS A 252 1.98 11.02 34.33
C LYS A 252 1.98 9.53 34.66
N PRO A 253 2.52 8.66 33.80
CA PRO A 253 2.66 7.26 34.14
C PRO A 253 3.66 7.06 35.29
N ARG A 254 3.33 6.14 36.20
CA ARG A 254 4.30 5.48 37.07
C ARG A 254 4.99 4.34 36.30
N LEU A 255 6.32 4.34 36.25
CA LEU A 255 7.10 3.34 35.52
C LEU A 255 7.57 2.21 36.44
N ASN A 256 7.55 0.97 35.93
CA ASN A 256 8.10 -0.18 36.64
C ASN A 256 9.62 -0.25 36.43
N THR A 257 10.37 0.21 37.42
CA THR A 257 11.84 0.29 37.39
C THR A 257 12.52 -1.07 37.30
N THR A 258 11.94 -2.12 37.89
CA THR A 258 12.47 -3.50 37.82
C THR A 258 12.58 -4.03 36.38
N THR A 259 11.70 -3.58 35.48
CA THR A 259 11.67 -4.04 34.08
C THR A 259 12.15 -2.99 33.08
N LEU A 260 12.41 -1.75 33.52
CA LEU A 260 12.62 -0.60 32.64
C LEU A 260 13.84 -0.78 31.73
N ILE A 261 14.99 -1.16 32.29
CA ILE A 261 16.24 -1.37 31.52
C ILE A 261 16.04 -2.45 30.45
N TRP A 262 15.35 -3.54 30.81
CA TRP A 262 15.05 -4.62 29.87
C TRP A 262 14.12 -4.12 28.75
N GLN A 263 13.07 -3.36 29.06
CA GLN A 263 12.16 -2.81 28.04
C GLN A 263 12.87 -1.84 27.09
N LEU A 264 13.73 -0.96 27.61
CA LEU A 264 14.54 -0.06 26.78
C LEU A 264 15.49 -0.84 25.88
N ARG A 265 16.11 -1.90 26.41
CA ARG A 265 16.96 -2.80 25.64
C ARG A 265 16.22 -3.47 24.51
N GLN A 266 15.06 -4.06 24.78
CA GLN A 266 14.26 -4.72 23.74
C GLN A 266 13.84 -3.75 22.62
N ALA A 267 13.50 -2.51 22.96
CA ALA A 267 13.14 -1.50 21.96
C ALA A 267 14.35 -1.09 21.09
N ASP A 268 15.53 -1.00 21.68
CA ASP A 268 16.78 -0.72 20.96
C ASP A 268 17.18 -1.89 20.04
N GLU A 269 17.20 -3.10 20.58
CA GLU A 269 17.49 -4.34 19.83
C GLU A 269 16.53 -4.50 18.64
N TYR A 270 15.23 -4.27 18.85
CA TYR A 270 14.25 -4.38 17.76
C TYR A 270 14.46 -3.35 16.64
N THR A 271 14.95 -2.16 16.98
CA THR A 271 15.29 -1.13 16.00
C THR A 271 16.55 -1.52 15.21
N ARG A 272 17.57 -2.01 15.92
CA ARG A 272 18.82 -2.48 15.31
C ARG A 272 18.58 -3.67 14.38
N ASP A 273 17.79 -4.65 14.81
CA ASP A 273 17.46 -5.81 14.01
C ASP A 273 16.69 -5.42 12.74
N ALA A 274 15.78 -4.45 12.82
CA ALA A 274 15.10 -3.94 11.63
C ALA A 274 16.06 -3.27 10.63
N LEU A 275 17.02 -2.47 11.12
CA LEU A 275 18.04 -1.85 10.26
C LEU A 275 18.93 -2.92 9.61
N GLU A 276 19.36 -3.92 10.38
CA GLU A 276 20.20 -5.00 9.89
C GLU A 276 19.47 -5.88 8.85
N ASN A 277 18.23 -6.28 9.15
CA ASN A 277 17.43 -7.13 8.28
C ASN A 277 17.11 -6.48 6.92
N LEU A 278 17.06 -5.15 6.86
CA LEU A 278 16.73 -4.40 5.64
C LEU A 278 17.92 -3.62 5.07
N LYS A 279 19.14 -3.85 5.55
CA LYS A 279 20.35 -3.09 5.16
C LYS A 279 20.66 -3.13 3.66
N SER A 280 20.25 -4.20 2.97
CA SER A 280 20.47 -4.38 1.53
C SER A 280 19.47 -3.63 0.66
N THR A 281 18.41 -3.05 1.24
CA THR A 281 17.46 -2.20 0.51
C THR A 281 18.03 -0.80 0.32
N ARG A 282 17.55 -0.09 -0.71
CA ARG A 282 17.82 1.35 -0.84
C ARG A 282 17.14 2.08 0.33
N HIS A 283 17.92 2.66 1.23
CA HIS A 283 17.37 3.30 2.41
C HIS A 283 18.07 4.60 2.83
N ILE A 284 17.35 5.40 3.62
CA ILE A 284 17.86 6.51 4.41
C ILE A 284 17.40 6.34 5.87
N THR A 285 18.27 6.67 6.82
CA THR A 285 17.95 6.62 8.25
C THR A 285 17.92 8.02 8.84
N ILE A 286 16.81 8.35 9.48
CA ILE A 286 16.57 9.65 10.08
C ILE A 286 16.03 9.45 11.48
N TYR A 287 16.43 10.34 12.39
CA TYR A 287 15.91 10.34 13.73
C TYR A 287 15.04 11.57 13.97
N TYR A 288 13.97 11.37 14.73
CA TYR A 288 13.02 12.41 15.10
C TYR A 288 13.72 13.66 15.65
N GLU A 289 14.71 13.47 16.51
CA GLU A 289 15.48 14.54 17.14
C GLU A 289 16.20 15.42 16.09
N ASP A 290 16.74 14.82 15.03
CA ASP A 290 17.43 15.55 13.96
C ASP A 290 16.45 16.41 13.16
N LEU A 291 15.25 15.89 12.88
CA LEU A 291 14.20 16.62 12.18
C LEU A 291 13.66 17.81 12.98
N ILE A 292 13.64 17.70 14.31
CA ILE A 292 13.21 18.81 15.16
C ILE A 292 14.31 19.87 15.24
N LEU A 293 15.55 19.45 15.51
CA LEU A 293 16.68 20.37 15.66
C LEU A 293 17.03 21.09 14.36
N ASN A 294 16.99 20.37 13.24
CA ASN A 294 17.33 20.91 11.94
C ASN A 294 16.28 20.54 10.89
N ARG A 295 15.35 21.46 10.63
CA ARG A 295 14.31 21.27 9.62
C ARG A 295 14.83 21.09 8.19
N THR A 296 16.08 21.49 7.88
CA THR A 296 16.65 21.26 6.55
C THR A 296 16.87 19.78 6.26
N LYS A 297 16.92 18.92 7.29
CA LYS A 297 17.00 17.46 7.14
C LYS A 297 15.79 16.85 6.41
N LEU A 298 14.66 17.56 6.34
CA LEU A 298 13.55 17.16 5.48
C LEU A 298 13.91 17.22 3.99
N PHE A 299 14.85 18.08 3.58
CA PHE A 299 15.30 18.14 2.19
C PHE A 299 16.08 16.89 1.80
N ASP A 300 16.86 16.29 2.72
CA ASP A 300 17.54 15.01 2.49
C ASP A 300 16.52 13.92 2.08
N VAL A 301 15.30 13.94 2.66
CA VAL A 301 14.21 13.02 2.28
C VAL A 301 13.63 13.34 0.91
N LEU A 302 13.38 14.62 0.62
CA LEU A 302 12.83 15.04 -0.67
C LEU A 302 13.80 14.71 -1.81
N ASP A 303 15.10 14.93 -1.58
CA ASP A 303 16.17 14.57 -2.53
C ASP A 303 16.29 13.05 -2.68
N PHE A 304 16.23 12.30 -1.58
CA PHE A 304 16.25 10.84 -1.61
C PHE A 304 15.10 10.24 -2.43
N LEU A 305 13.91 10.85 -2.31
CA LEU A 305 12.72 10.54 -3.10
C LEU A 305 12.69 11.24 -4.46
N GLN A 306 13.70 12.05 -4.81
CA GLN A 306 13.82 12.80 -6.06
C GLN A 306 12.55 13.61 -6.41
N VAL A 307 11.95 14.24 -5.41
CA VAL A 307 10.86 15.19 -5.58
C VAL A 307 11.36 16.62 -5.34
N PRO A 308 10.74 17.66 -5.94
CA PRO A 308 11.20 19.03 -5.77
C PRO A 308 11.32 19.43 -4.31
N ARG A 309 12.40 20.14 -3.95
CA ARG A 309 12.51 20.74 -2.62
C ARG A 309 11.46 21.82 -2.44
N ARG A 310 10.72 21.75 -1.34
CA ARG A 310 9.74 22.78 -0.95
C ARG A 310 9.46 22.74 0.53
N LYS A 311 8.91 23.84 1.05
CA LYS A 311 8.51 23.94 2.45
C LYS A 311 7.37 22.96 2.73
N LEU A 312 7.62 22.06 3.67
CA LEU A 312 6.61 21.14 4.19
C LEU A 312 5.95 21.73 5.44
N VAL A 313 4.66 21.46 5.61
CA VAL A 313 3.87 21.97 6.75
C VAL A 313 3.07 20.87 7.40
N SER A 314 2.86 20.99 8.71
CA SER A 314 2.02 20.07 9.48
C SER A 314 1.18 20.85 10.48
N ARG A 315 -0.04 20.37 10.73
CA ARG A 315 -0.92 20.86 11.79
C ARG A 315 -0.73 20.13 13.11
N HIS A 316 0.05 19.05 13.14
CA HIS A 316 0.25 18.30 14.37
C HIS A 316 1.05 19.11 15.39
N VAL A 317 0.57 19.09 16.63
CA VAL A 317 1.23 19.71 17.78
C VAL A 317 1.85 18.64 18.67
N LYS A 318 3.07 18.90 19.16
CA LYS A 318 3.77 18.02 20.10
C LYS A 318 3.06 18.05 21.45
N ILE A 319 2.74 16.87 21.99
CA ILE A 319 2.03 16.73 23.28
C ILE A 319 2.98 16.99 24.47
N HIS A 320 4.09 16.25 24.53
CA HIS A 320 5.07 16.38 25.61
C HIS A 320 6.17 17.37 25.23
N THR A 321 6.12 18.58 25.78
CA THR A 321 7.07 19.68 25.49
C THR A 321 7.98 20.04 26.66
N LYS A 322 7.70 19.51 27.85
CA LYS A 322 8.47 19.72 29.09
C LYS A 322 9.46 18.57 29.38
N PRO A 323 10.33 18.72 30.41
CA PRO A 323 11.27 17.68 30.78
C PRO A 323 10.56 16.39 31.20
N LEU A 324 11.25 15.25 31.05
CA LEU A 324 10.68 13.95 31.42
C LEU A 324 10.31 13.85 32.91
N SER A 325 11.04 14.55 33.78
CA SER A 325 10.72 14.66 35.21
C SER A 325 9.33 15.21 35.48
N GLU A 326 8.81 16.05 34.58
CA GLU A 326 7.44 16.56 34.72
C GLU A 326 6.38 15.59 34.20
N TYR A 327 6.75 14.55 33.45
CA TYR A 327 5.83 13.60 32.82
C TYR A 327 5.89 12.19 33.40
N ILE A 328 6.72 11.94 34.41
CA ILE A 328 6.84 10.64 35.08
C ILE A 328 6.47 10.83 36.54
N GLU A 329 5.60 9.97 37.07
CA GLU A 329 5.12 10.07 38.45
C GLU A 329 6.23 9.77 39.47
N ASN A 330 6.97 8.68 39.28
CA ASN A 330 8.07 8.24 40.14
C ASN A 330 9.45 8.60 39.55
N TRP A 331 9.64 9.87 39.19
CA TRP A 331 10.86 10.32 38.48
C TRP A 331 12.16 9.95 39.21
N ASP A 332 12.24 10.16 40.53
CA ASP A 332 13.49 9.93 41.28
C ASP A 332 13.93 8.46 41.25
N GLU A 333 12.98 7.52 41.32
CA GLU A 333 13.24 6.08 41.17
C GLU A 333 13.74 5.76 39.76
N VAL A 334 13.11 6.34 38.73
CA VAL A 334 13.49 6.15 37.32
C VAL A 334 14.87 6.74 37.04
N TYR A 335 15.14 7.95 37.54
CA TYR A 335 16.43 8.60 37.45
C TYR A 335 17.51 7.72 38.08
N SER A 336 17.30 7.28 39.31
CA SER A 336 18.24 6.41 40.03
C SER A 336 18.47 5.07 39.32
N THR A 337 17.45 4.53 38.65
CA THR A 337 17.55 3.27 37.89
C THR A 337 18.39 3.41 36.62
N LEU A 338 18.33 4.56 35.94
CA LEU A 338 18.99 4.76 34.65
C LEU A 338 20.33 5.50 34.75
N ASN A 339 20.56 6.26 35.82
CA ASN A 339 21.79 6.97 36.07
C ASN A 339 22.97 5.98 36.18
N GLY A 340 24.09 6.26 35.49
CA GLY A 340 25.24 5.35 35.42
C GLY A 340 25.02 4.11 34.54
N THR A 341 23.90 4.00 33.83
CA THR A 341 23.67 2.94 32.84
C THR A 341 23.87 3.47 31.41
N GLN A 342 23.93 2.58 30.41
CA GLN A 342 23.99 2.99 28.99
C GLN A 342 22.79 3.85 28.54
N TYR A 343 21.69 3.87 29.31
CA TYR A 343 20.49 4.66 29.03
C TYR A 343 20.45 6.01 29.75
N GLU A 344 21.50 6.38 30.48
CA GLU A 344 21.58 7.66 31.21
C GLU A 344 21.32 8.87 30.30
N SER A 345 21.78 8.80 29.04
CA SER A 345 21.55 9.85 28.04
C SER A 345 20.07 10.19 27.81
N PHE A 346 19.15 9.27 28.13
CA PHE A 346 17.71 9.50 28.01
C PHE A 346 17.15 10.44 29.09
N LEU A 347 17.85 10.60 30.22
CA LEU A 347 17.45 11.47 31.33
C LEU A 347 17.64 12.96 31.00
N ASN A 348 18.70 13.28 30.26
CA ASN A 348 19.20 14.65 30.05
C ASN A 348 18.89 15.23 28.67
N ALA A 349 18.11 14.54 27.84
CA ALA A 349 17.82 14.99 26.49
C ALA A 349 17.00 16.30 26.51
N ALA A 350 17.61 17.37 26.02
CA ALA A 350 17.03 18.71 25.94
C ALA A 350 15.63 18.68 25.30
N ASP A 351 14.73 19.48 25.84
CA ASP A 351 13.40 19.62 25.27
C ASP A 351 13.47 20.40 23.97
N TYR A 352 13.32 19.67 22.86
CA TYR A 352 13.15 20.31 21.57
C TYR A 352 11.76 20.96 21.51
N ILE A 353 11.69 22.28 21.68
CA ILE A 353 10.49 23.08 21.46
C ILE A 353 10.34 23.26 19.94
N ILE A 354 9.17 22.93 19.39
CA ILE A 354 8.83 23.04 17.95
C ILE A 354 8.07 24.32 17.67
#